data_AF-A0A7S3HC95-F1
#
_entry.id   AF-A0A7S3HC95-F1
#
_cell.length_a   1.000
_cell.length_b   1.000
_cell.length_c   1.000
_cell.angle_alpha   90.00
_cell.angle_beta   90.00
_cell.angle_gamma   90.00
#
_symmetry.space_group_name_H-M   'P 1'
#
loop_
_entity.id
_entity.type
_entity.pdbx_description
1 polymer ?
#
loop_
_entity_poly.entity_id
_entity_poly.type
_entity_poly.pdbx_seq_one_letter_code
_entity_poly.pdbx_strand_id
1 'polypeptide(L)'
;GDGEYWIVKHPEVQIQGRYHGTKYTFGLAATQKVAVGGTFIGKHIIEVEPMEEEFGGAIRVDGQPVLKEHGTYSIGGATLTYDGIGELVDHAASKWTKNIVH
;
A
#
# COMPACT_ATOMS: atom_id res chain seq x y z
N GLY A 1 -7.88 8.35 -14.81
CA GLY A 1 -8.48 7.19 -15.47
C GLY A 1 -8.18 5.99 -14.61
N ASP A 2 -9.07 5.01 -14.60
CA ASP A 2 -8.82 3.75 -13.89
C ASP A 2 -7.72 2.96 -14.60
N GLY A 3 -6.89 2.27 -13.82
CA GLY A 3 -5.81 1.42 -14.31
C GLY A 3 -4.56 1.44 -13.44
N GLU A 4 -3.56 0.69 -13.88
CA GLU A 4 -2.24 0.60 -13.26
C GLU A 4 -1.24 1.55 -13.92
N TYR A 5 -0.58 2.38 -13.10
CA TYR A 5 0.38 3.36 -13.55
C TYR A 5 1.67 3.31 -12.74
N TRP A 6 2.78 3.64 -13.39
CA TRP A 6 4.07 3.82 -12.73
C TRP A 6 4.06 5.11 -11.90
N ILE A 7 4.36 4.99 -10.61
CA ILE A 7 4.69 6.11 -9.73
C ILE A 7 6.20 6.34 -9.76
N VAL A 8 6.98 5.26 -9.65
CA VAL A 8 8.43 5.25 -9.81
C VAL A 8 8.81 4.09 -10.72
N LYS A 9 9.59 4.37 -11.77
CA LYS A 9 10.09 3.37 -12.71
C LYS A 9 11.61 3.44 -12.79
N HIS A 10 12.28 2.66 -11.95
CA HIS A 10 13.73 2.51 -11.93
C HIS A 10 14.11 1.02 -11.80
N PRO A 11 15.25 0.55 -12.35
CA PRO A 11 15.65 -0.86 -12.22
C PRO A 11 15.78 -1.33 -10.77
N GLU A 12 16.29 -0.45 -9.91
CA GLU A 12 16.53 -0.77 -8.49
C GLU A 12 15.26 -0.67 -7.64
N VAL A 13 14.37 0.29 -7.94
CA VAL A 13 13.14 0.58 -7.18
C VAL A 13 11.99 0.81 -8.15
N GLN A 14 10.91 0.06 -7.95
CA GLN A 14 9.72 0.05 -8.80
C GLN A 14 8.50 0.27 -7.91
N ILE A 15 7.70 1.29 -8.24
CA ILE A 15 6.46 1.58 -7.52
C ILE A 15 5.35 1.76 -8.54
N GLN A 16 4.31 0.93 -8.43
CA GLN A 16 3.09 1.05 -9.23
C GLN A 16 1.88 1.31 -8.35
N GLY A 17 0.99 2.17 -8.84
CA GLY A 17 -0.32 2.41 -8.25
C GLY A 17 -1.41 1.80 -9.11
N ARG A 18 -2.36 1.08 -8.50
CA ARG A 18 -3.67 0.82 -9.11
C ARG A 18 -4.61 1.93 -8.69
N TYR A 19 -5.25 2.55 -9.68
CA TYR A 19 -6.25 3.58 -9.48
C TYR A 19 -7.58 3.04 -9.96
N HIS A 20 -8.59 3.08 -9.11
CA HIS A 20 -9.93 2.64 -9.47
C HIS A 20 -10.95 3.38 -8.61
N GLY A 21 -12.13 3.64 -9.17
CA GLY A 21 -13.24 4.23 -8.44
C GLY A 21 -13.60 3.42 -7.19
N THR A 22 -13.83 4.11 -6.08
CA THR A 22 -14.36 3.50 -4.84
C THR A 22 -15.76 4.05 -4.56
N LYS A 23 -16.49 3.43 -3.64
CA LYS A 23 -17.75 4.00 -3.13
C LYS A 23 -17.55 5.37 -2.45
N TYR A 24 -16.33 5.64 -1.97
CA TYR A 24 -15.98 6.89 -1.29
C TYR A 24 -15.66 8.04 -2.25
N THR A 25 -15.32 7.73 -3.49
CA THR A 25 -14.90 8.71 -4.49
C THR A 25 -15.96 8.95 -5.56
N PHE A 26 -17.18 8.42 -5.38
CA PHE A 26 -18.28 8.54 -6.35
C PHE A 26 -17.86 8.11 -7.77
N GLY A 27 -17.00 7.08 -7.86
CA GLY A 27 -16.46 6.59 -9.13
C GLY A 27 -15.24 7.33 -9.66
N LEU A 28 -14.74 8.37 -8.97
CA LEU A 28 -13.46 8.99 -9.31
C LEU A 28 -12.30 8.07 -8.92
N ALA A 29 -11.33 7.91 -9.80
CA ALA A 29 -10.20 7.02 -9.56
C ALA A 29 -9.41 7.45 -8.32
N ALA A 30 -9.25 6.52 -7.36
CA ALA A 30 -8.39 6.69 -6.19
C ALA A 30 -7.41 5.53 -6.10
N THR A 31 -6.29 5.73 -5.43
CA THR A 31 -5.28 4.69 -5.22
C THR A 31 -5.88 3.55 -4.38
N GLN A 32 -6.07 2.38 -4.98
CA GLN A 32 -6.56 1.17 -4.32
C GLN A 32 -5.45 0.16 -4.02
N LYS A 33 -4.31 0.26 -4.69
CA LYS A 33 -3.16 -0.60 -4.41
C LYS A 33 -1.89 0.17 -4.67
N VAL A 34 -0.89 -0.07 -3.83
CA VAL A 34 0.51 0.26 -4.12
C VAL A 34 1.29 -1.04 -4.17
N ALA A 35 2.02 -1.26 -5.26
CA ALA A 35 2.99 -2.34 -5.39
C ALA A 35 4.40 -1.75 -5.33
N VAL A 36 5.25 -2.30 -4.48
CA VAL A 36 6.66 -1.92 -4.30
C VAL A 36 7.53 -3.12 -4.64
N GLY A 37 8.47 -2.94 -5.55
CA GLY A 37 9.37 -3.99 -6.03
C GLY A 37 10.73 -3.45 -6.41
N GLY A 38 11.63 -4.33 -6.83
CA GLY A 38 12.95 -3.97 -7.35
C GLY A 38 14.09 -4.73 -6.70
N THR A 39 15.31 -4.54 -7.19
CA THR A 39 16.47 -5.27 -6.69
C THR A 39 16.84 -4.90 -5.25
N PHE A 40 16.46 -3.72 -4.77
CA PHE A 40 16.75 -3.28 -3.39
C PHE A 40 16.08 -4.16 -2.32
N ILE A 41 14.98 -4.83 -2.67
CA ILE A 41 14.30 -5.83 -1.83
C ILE A 41 14.42 -7.24 -2.40
N GLY A 42 15.53 -7.55 -3.07
CA GLY A 42 15.78 -8.91 -3.56
C GLY A 42 14.84 -9.38 -4.69
N LYS A 43 14.25 -8.44 -5.44
CA LYS A 43 13.23 -8.69 -6.48
C LYS A 43 11.89 -9.24 -5.96
N HIS A 44 11.66 -9.21 -4.65
CA HIS A 44 10.33 -9.42 -4.10
C HIS A 44 9.37 -8.31 -4.53
N ILE A 45 8.07 -8.62 -4.52
CA ILE A 45 7.00 -7.65 -4.75
C ILE A 45 6.12 -7.60 -3.51
N ILE A 46 6.01 -6.41 -2.92
CA ILE A 46 5.08 -6.09 -1.85
C ILE A 46 3.86 -5.43 -2.47
N GLU A 47 2.66 -5.92 -2.17
CA GLU A 47 1.41 -5.26 -2.52
C GLU A 47 0.67 -4.86 -1.25
N VAL A 48 0.21 -3.60 -1.19
CA VAL A 48 -0.60 -3.09 -0.09
C VAL A 48 -1.94 -2.59 -0.66
N GLU A 49 -3.03 -3.17 -0.19
CA GLU A 49 -4.41 -2.77 -0.48
C GLU A 49 -5.09 -2.25 0.80
N PRO A 50 -6.22 -1.52 0.70
CA PRO A 50 -7.08 -1.28 1.84
C PRO A 50 -7.48 -2.59 2.52
N MET A 51 -7.53 -2.58 3.85
CA MET A 51 -7.87 -3.76 4.66
C MET A 51 -9.35 -4.14 4.63
N GLU A 52 -10.20 -3.26 4.10
CA GLU A 52 -11.60 -3.58 3.83
C GLU A 52 -11.68 -4.63 2.70
N GLU A 53 -12.30 -5.79 2.95
CA GLU A 53 -12.33 -6.92 2.01
C GLU A 53 -12.84 -6.55 0.61
N GLU A 54 -13.78 -5.61 0.54
CA GLU A 54 -14.36 -5.12 -0.72
C GLU A 54 -13.34 -4.40 -1.63
N PHE A 55 -12.19 -4.00 -1.09
CA PHE A 55 -11.11 -3.32 -1.80
C PHE A 55 -9.79 -4.11 -1.84
N GLY A 56 -9.82 -5.39 -1.45
CA GLY A 56 -8.69 -6.33 -1.61
C GLY A 56 -8.21 -6.98 -0.31
N GLY A 57 -8.29 -6.24 0.81
CA GLY A 57 -8.25 -6.78 2.16
C GLY A 57 -6.94 -7.40 2.62
N ALA A 58 -5.80 -7.07 2.00
CA ALA A 58 -4.54 -7.73 2.36
C ALA A 58 -3.28 -6.94 2.01
N ILE A 59 -2.24 -7.21 2.80
CA ILE A 59 -0.84 -7.02 2.41
C ILE A 59 -0.37 -8.35 1.81
N ARG A 60 0.30 -8.31 0.65
CA ARG A 60 0.88 -9.51 0.02
C ARG A 60 2.37 -9.33 -0.22
N VAL A 61 3.09 -10.44 -0.11
CA VAL A 61 4.45 -10.58 -0.61
C VAL A 61 4.45 -11.70 -1.63
N ASP A 62 4.88 -11.41 -2.85
CA ASP A 62 4.92 -12.34 -3.97
C ASP A 62 3.57 -13.06 -4.20
N GLY A 63 2.48 -12.30 -4.03
CA GLY A 63 1.10 -12.78 -4.15
C GLY A 63 0.55 -13.56 -2.94
N GLN A 64 1.37 -13.83 -1.91
CA GLN A 64 0.94 -14.51 -0.70
C GLN A 64 0.49 -13.51 0.37
N PRO A 65 -0.73 -13.63 0.95
CA PRO A 65 -1.18 -12.78 2.04
C PRO A 65 -0.30 -12.92 3.29
N VAL A 66 0.15 -11.79 3.81
CA VAL A 66 0.93 -11.67 5.05
C VAL A 66 0.29 -10.60 5.95
N LEU A 67 0.68 -10.54 7.22
CA LEU A 67 0.27 -9.47 8.15
C LEU A 67 -1.26 -9.25 8.19
N LYS A 68 -2.04 -10.33 8.37
CA LYS A 68 -3.50 -10.25 8.52
C LYS A 68 -3.92 -9.52 9.80
N GLU A 69 -3.04 -9.53 10.79
CA GLU A 69 -3.15 -8.80 12.04
C GLU A 69 -1.86 -7.99 12.22
N HIS A 70 -1.85 -7.09 13.21
CA HIS A 70 -0.66 -6.31 13.50
C HIS A 70 0.55 -7.20 13.78
N GLY A 71 1.70 -6.83 13.23
CA GLY A 71 2.93 -7.58 13.38
C GLY A 71 3.99 -7.17 12.37
N THR A 72 5.01 -8.02 12.28
CA THR A 72 6.19 -7.78 11.44
C THR A 72 6.47 -8.99 10.56
N TYR A 73 6.80 -8.73 9.29
CA TYR A 73 7.16 -9.74 8.31
C TYR A 73 8.49 -9.37 7.66
N SER A 74 9.39 -10.33 7.49
CA SER A 74 10.73 -10.10 6.93
C SER A 74 10.85 -10.75 5.56
N ILE A 75 11.40 -10.02 4.60
CA ILE A 75 11.62 -10.46 3.21
C ILE A 75 13.03 -10.14 2.76
N GLY A 76 13.90 -11.15 2.75
CA GLY A 76 15.31 -10.94 2.43
C GLY A 76 15.92 -9.84 3.31
N GLY A 77 16.31 -8.72 2.69
CA GLY A 77 16.92 -7.56 3.35
C GLY A 77 15.96 -6.45 3.82
N ALA A 78 14.64 -6.66 3.78
CA ALA A 78 13.65 -5.67 4.19
C ALA A 78 12.65 -6.21 5.23
N THR A 79 12.02 -5.30 5.95
CA THR A 79 11.03 -5.58 6.99
C THR A 79 9.75 -4.79 6.70
N LEU A 80 8.61 -5.46 6.77
CA LEU A 80 7.28 -4.86 6.71
C LEU A 80 6.71 -4.89 8.12
N THR A 81 6.18 -3.76 8.57
CA THR A 81 5.45 -3.66 9.84
C THR A 81 4.05 -3.14 9.55
N TYR A 82 3.05 -3.84 10.10
CA TYR A 82 1.67 -3.37 10.14
C TYR A 82 1.30 -3.21 11.61
N ASP A 83 1.07 -1.99 12.05
CA ASP A 83 0.70 -1.68 13.42
C ASP A 83 -0.27 -0.48 13.47
N GLY A 84 -0.64 -0.09 14.69
CA GLY A 84 -1.48 1.08 14.93
C GLY A 84 -0.67 2.35 15.24
N ILE A 85 0.63 2.37 14.92
CA ILE A 85 1.53 3.48 15.23
C ILE A 85 1.74 4.29 13.96
N GLY A 86 1.63 5.61 14.08
CA GLY A 86 2.01 6.52 13.02
C GLY A 86 1.76 7.95 13.42
N GLU A 87 2.59 8.85 12.91
CA GLU A 87 2.40 10.29 13.10
C GLU A 87 1.61 10.86 11.92
N LEU A 88 0.76 11.85 12.19
CA LEU A 88 0.01 12.52 11.13
C LEU A 88 0.97 13.15 10.11
N VAL A 89 0.78 12.83 8.83
CA VAL A 89 1.54 13.47 7.74
C VAL A 89 1.26 14.99 7.68
N ASP A 90 0.08 15.41 8.12
CA ASP A 90 -0.31 16.81 8.31
C ASP A 90 -1.15 16.95 9.59
N HIS A 91 -0.71 17.78 10.55
CA HIS A 91 -1.45 18.04 11.79
C HIS A 91 -2.86 18.60 11.55
N ALA A 92 -3.10 19.31 10.45
CA ALA A 92 -4.43 19.82 10.10
C ALA A 92 -5.41 18.69 9.72
N ALA A 93 -4.92 17.48 9.42
CA ALA A 93 -5.74 16.30 9.14
C ALA A 93 -6.34 15.67 10.39
N SER A 94 -5.94 16.09 11.60
CA SER A 94 -6.47 15.59 12.89
C SER A 94 -7.98 15.75 13.06
N LYS A 95 -8.61 16.62 12.27
CA LYS A 95 -10.07 16.81 12.22
C LYS A 95 -10.82 15.68 11.53
N TRP A 96 -10.13 14.78 10.80
CA TRP A 96 -10.75 13.69 10.05
C TRP A 96 -10.58 12.36 10.75
N THR A 97 -11.64 11.55 10.78
CA THR A 97 -11.62 10.20 11.37
C THR A 97 -10.79 9.20 10.56
N LYS A 98 -10.56 9.47 9.28
CA LYS A 98 -9.63 8.73 8.41
C LYS A 98 -8.55 9.69 7.94
N ASN A 99 -7.30 9.40 8.26
CA ASN A 99 -6.13 10.25 8.00
C ASN A 99 -4.92 9.38 7.61
N ILE A 100 -3.97 9.97 6.89
CA ILE A 100 -2.73 9.30 6.51
C ILE A 100 -1.69 9.54 7.61
N VAL A 101 -0.95 8.50 7.96
CA VAL A 101 0.15 8.53 8.93
C VAL A 101 1.45 7.99 8.31
N HIS A 102 2.62 8.31 8.90
CA HIS A 102 3.94 7.77 8.54
C HIS A 102 4.69 7.21 9.75
#